data_AF-A0A6P0JTJ9-F1
#
_entry.id   AF-A0A6P0JTJ9-F1
#
_cell.length_a   1.000
_cell.length_b   1.000
_cell.length_c   1.000
_cell.angle_alpha   90.00
_cell.angle_beta   90.00
_cell.angle_gamma   90.00
#
_symmetry.space_group_name_H-M   'P 1'
#
loop_
_entity.id
_entity.type
_entity.pdbx_description
1 polymer ?
#
loop_
_entity_poly.entity_id
_entity_poly.type
_entity_poly.pdbx_seq_one_letter_code
_entity_poly.pdbx_strand_id
1 'polypeptide(L)'
;MTDKIFFWGIIAFLFATMAIGMWAARQIKGDSENYLVAGRGLILPIAAATLMAQSVDSNATLGNTDLTAEFGFWAGASLPLGLALCLFLTGLFFAKPMNRMGLMTLPDFYRVKYSRLTEFISSIIMVLSFAFLLAGNLVAGGYLFQNFLGTSYTAGIMLIA
;
A
#
# COMPACT_ATOMS: atom_id res chain seq x y z
N MET A 1 -8.91 -31.65 1.70
CA MET A 1 -7.54 -31.69 1.12
C MET A 1 -7.12 -30.32 0.62
N THR A 2 -8.04 -29.55 0.04
CA THR A 2 -7.84 -28.18 -0.44
C THR A 2 -7.36 -27.22 0.67
N ASP A 3 -7.87 -27.33 1.89
CA ASP A 3 -7.49 -26.46 3.02
C ASP A 3 -6.00 -26.57 3.38
N LYS A 4 -5.43 -27.76 3.27
CA LYS A 4 -3.99 -27.99 3.50
C LYS A 4 -3.14 -27.35 2.41
N ILE A 5 -3.62 -27.36 1.15
CA ILE A 5 -2.90 -26.75 0.02
C ILE A 5 -2.88 -25.23 0.16
N PHE A 6 -4.00 -24.61 0.53
CA PHE A 6 -4.05 -23.17 0.81
C PHE A 6 -3.15 -22.76 1.97
N PHE A 7 -3.17 -23.51 3.06
CA PHE A 7 -2.33 -23.24 4.23
C PHE A 7 -0.83 -23.28 3.90
N TRP A 8 -0.37 -24.35 3.25
CA TRP A 8 1.04 -24.48 2.84
C TRP A 8 1.44 -23.46 1.77
N GLY A 9 0.52 -23.12 0.85
CA GLY A 9 0.74 -22.08 -0.15
C GLY A 9 0.94 -20.69 0.45
N ILE A 10 0.12 -20.31 1.44
CA ILE A 10 0.23 -19.03 2.13
C ILE A 10 1.54 -18.95 2.91
N ILE A 11 1.92 -20.01 3.64
CA ILE A 11 3.19 -20.05 4.38
C ILE A 11 4.37 -19.91 3.42
N ALA A 12 4.38 -20.65 2.31
CA ALA A 12 5.45 -20.55 1.32
C ALA A 12 5.54 -19.14 0.71
N PHE A 13 4.39 -18.51 0.43
CA PHE A 13 4.33 -17.14 -0.05
C PHE A 13 4.88 -16.14 0.98
N LEU A 14 4.48 -16.25 2.24
CA LEU A 14 4.98 -15.43 3.35
C LEU A 14 6.49 -15.54 3.52
N PHE A 15 7.03 -16.77 3.50
CA PHE A 15 8.47 -16.98 3.58
C PHE A 15 9.21 -16.42 2.35
N ALA A 16 8.65 -16.58 1.15
CA ALA A 16 9.23 -16.05 -0.08
C ALA A 16 9.29 -14.52 -0.06
N THR A 17 8.20 -13.85 0.29
CA THR A 17 8.15 -12.37 0.36
C THR A 17 9.06 -11.84 1.46
N MET A 18 9.11 -12.50 2.62
CA MET A 18 10.02 -12.15 3.70
C MET A 18 11.50 -12.34 3.31
N ALA A 19 11.83 -13.41 2.58
CA ALA A 19 13.18 -13.64 2.07
C ALA A 19 13.61 -12.56 1.05
N ILE A 20 12.72 -12.19 0.14
CA ILE A 20 12.95 -11.09 -0.80
C ILE A 20 13.15 -9.77 -0.05
N GLY A 21 12.32 -9.49 0.97
CA GLY A 21 12.45 -8.32 1.83
C GLY A 21 13.78 -8.26 2.57
N MET A 22 14.24 -9.37 3.16
CA MET A 22 15.55 -9.44 3.81
C MET A 22 16.71 -9.27 2.83
N TRP A 23 16.59 -9.80 1.62
CA TRP A 23 17.60 -9.62 0.58
C TRP A 23 17.66 -8.15 0.11
N ALA A 24 16.51 -7.52 -0.10
CA ALA A 24 16.42 -6.10 -0.43
C ALA A 24 16.95 -5.21 0.71
N ALA A 25 16.68 -5.55 1.97
CA ALA A 25 17.22 -4.84 3.14
C ALA A 25 18.75 -4.79 3.16
N ARG A 26 19.42 -5.85 2.68
CA ARG A 26 20.89 -5.88 2.58
C ARG A 26 21.45 -4.95 1.48
N GLN A 27 20.63 -4.58 0.49
CA GLN A 27 21.04 -3.70 -0.61
C GLN A 27 21.07 -2.21 -0.21
N ILE A 28 20.37 -1.85 0.88
CA ILE A 28 20.15 -0.45 1.29
C ILE A 28 21.40 0.19 1.89
N LYS A 29 22.38 -0.61 2.35
CA LYS A 29 23.72 -0.17 2.81
C LYS A 29 23.72 1.01 3.80
N GLY A 30 22.64 1.18 4.58
CA GLY A 30 22.54 2.20 5.62
C GLY A 30 22.26 3.63 5.15
N ASP A 31 21.92 3.84 3.87
CA ASP A 31 21.60 5.18 3.35
C ASP A 31 20.07 5.41 3.31
N SER A 32 19.61 6.43 4.02
CA SER A 32 18.21 6.84 4.10
C SER A 32 17.64 7.27 2.74
N GLU A 33 18.47 7.81 1.83
CA GLU A 33 18.02 8.17 0.47
C GLU A 33 17.75 6.92 -0.39
N ASN A 34 18.58 5.89 -0.24
CA ASN A 34 18.36 4.60 -0.89
C ASN A 34 17.17 3.85 -0.29
N TYR A 35 16.89 4.02 1.00
CA TYR A 35 15.72 3.42 1.63
C TYR A 35 14.40 4.06 1.18
N LEU A 36 14.33 5.39 1.18
CA LEU A 36 13.09 6.12 0.95
C LEU A 36 12.78 6.37 -0.53
N VAL A 37 13.81 6.58 -1.36
CA VAL A 37 13.62 6.99 -2.77
C VAL A 37 14.35 6.06 -3.75
N ALA A 38 14.89 4.93 -3.27
CA ALA A 38 15.64 3.99 -4.10
C ALA A 38 16.73 4.66 -4.96
N GLY A 39 17.41 5.67 -4.39
CA GLY A 39 18.48 6.42 -5.08
C GLY A 39 18.01 7.24 -6.29
N ARG A 40 16.70 7.51 -6.40
CA ARG A 40 16.07 8.26 -7.52
C ARG A 40 16.29 7.64 -8.91
N GLY A 41 16.68 6.37 -8.97
CA GLY A 41 17.00 5.65 -10.21
C GLY A 41 15.88 4.75 -10.73
N LEU A 42 14.66 4.84 -10.17
CA LEU A 42 13.59 3.92 -10.52
C LEU A 42 13.09 4.16 -11.95
N ILE A 43 13.21 3.13 -12.80
CA ILE A 43 12.72 3.18 -14.18
C ILE A 43 11.18 3.23 -14.16
N LEU A 44 10.59 4.00 -15.07
CA LEU A 44 9.15 4.27 -15.15
C LEU A 44 8.24 3.03 -15.04
N PRO A 45 8.54 1.88 -15.68
CA PRO A 45 7.73 0.66 -15.53
C PRO A 45 7.75 0.09 -14.12
N ILE A 46 8.88 0.17 -13.41
CA ILE A 46 9.01 -0.30 -12.02
C ILE A 46 8.22 0.63 -11.10
N ALA A 47 8.33 1.95 -11.31
CA ALA A 47 7.54 2.93 -10.56
C ALA A 47 6.03 2.72 -10.76
N ALA A 48 5.59 2.48 -12.00
CA ALA A 48 4.20 2.16 -12.30
C ALA A 48 3.74 0.86 -11.61
N ALA A 49 4.57 -0.19 -11.65
CA ALA A 49 4.28 -1.45 -10.98
C ALA A 49 4.16 -1.28 -9.45
N THR A 50 5.04 -0.49 -8.83
CA THR A 50 4.95 -0.21 -7.39
C THR A 50 3.70 0.58 -7.02
N LEU A 51 3.30 1.55 -7.85
CA LEU A 51 2.07 2.32 -7.63
C LEU A 51 0.83 1.44 -7.79
N MET A 52 0.81 0.55 -8.78
CA MET A 52 -0.26 -0.42 -8.95
C MET A 52 -0.32 -1.40 -7.77
N ALA A 53 0.83 -1.94 -7.35
CA ALA A 53 0.90 -2.85 -6.20
C ALA A 53 0.34 -2.18 -4.93
N GLN A 54 0.62 -0.90 -4.70
CA GLN A 54 0.11 -0.15 -3.56
C GLN A 54 -1.40 0.08 -3.59
N SER A 55 -2.01 0.13 -4.79
CA SER A 55 -3.45 0.33 -4.93
C SER A 55 -4.29 -0.91 -4.63
N VAL A 56 -3.65 -2.10 -4.61
CA VAL A 56 -4.32 -3.36 -4.28
C VAL A 56 -4.07 -3.65 -2.81
N ASP A 57 -5.06 -3.35 -1.99
CA ASP A 57 -5.04 -3.64 -0.56
C ASP A 57 -6.26 -4.47 -0.14
N SER A 58 -6.18 -5.14 1.01
CA SER A 58 -7.22 -6.07 1.47
C SER A 58 -8.55 -5.36 1.72
N ASN A 59 -8.49 -4.15 2.28
CA ASN A 59 -9.68 -3.36 2.62
C ASN A 59 -10.40 -2.85 1.37
N ALA A 60 -9.67 -2.27 0.43
CA ALA A 60 -10.16 -1.78 -0.85
C ALA A 60 -10.67 -2.91 -1.73
N THR A 61 -10.00 -4.08 -1.73
CA THR A 61 -10.44 -5.24 -2.52
C THR A 61 -11.76 -5.80 -1.99
N LEU A 62 -11.91 -5.95 -0.68
CA LEU A 62 -13.17 -6.37 -0.06
C LEU A 62 -14.26 -5.33 -0.31
N GLY A 63 -14.00 -4.05 -0.07
CA GLY A 63 -14.98 -2.98 -0.30
C GLY A 63 -15.41 -2.90 -1.77
N ASN A 64 -14.49 -3.10 -2.72
CA ASN A 64 -14.83 -3.14 -4.14
C ASN A 64 -15.69 -4.36 -4.50
N THR A 65 -15.42 -5.51 -3.89
CA THR A 65 -16.20 -6.73 -4.11
C THR A 65 -17.62 -6.55 -3.58
N ASP A 66 -17.76 -5.97 -2.40
CA ASP A 66 -19.05 -5.66 -1.76
C ASP A 66 -19.87 -4.68 -2.62
N LEU A 67 -19.24 -3.58 -3.06
CA LEU A 67 -19.86 -2.60 -3.93
C LEU A 67 -20.31 -3.19 -5.28
N THR A 68 -19.51 -4.10 -5.85
CA THR A 68 -19.86 -4.79 -7.10
C THR A 68 -21.03 -5.75 -6.90
N ALA A 69 -21.09 -6.43 -5.75
CA ALA A 69 -22.13 -7.39 -5.43
C ALA A 69 -23.48 -6.70 -5.19
N GLU A 70 -23.49 -5.56 -4.50
CA GLU A 70 -24.71 -4.86 -4.12
C GLU A 70 -25.22 -3.90 -5.22
N PHE A 71 -24.31 -3.17 -5.89
CA PHE A 71 -24.67 -2.13 -6.86
C PHE A 71 -24.32 -2.48 -8.31
N GLY A 72 -23.78 -3.68 -8.56
CA GLY A 72 -23.46 -4.20 -9.88
C GLY A 72 -22.11 -3.74 -10.45
N PHE A 73 -21.83 -4.17 -11.69
CA PHE A 73 -20.52 -4.01 -12.33
C PHE A 73 -20.02 -2.56 -12.39
N TRP A 74 -20.90 -1.61 -12.71
CA TRP A 74 -20.52 -0.20 -12.87
C TRP A 74 -20.10 0.47 -11.56
N ALA A 75 -20.68 0.05 -10.44
CA ALA A 75 -20.30 0.58 -9.14
C ALA A 75 -18.91 0.09 -8.75
N GLY A 76 -18.63 -1.21 -8.93
CA GLY A 76 -17.29 -1.77 -8.75
C GLY A 76 -16.24 -1.19 -9.69
N ALA A 77 -16.57 -0.99 -10.96
CA ALA A 77 -15.63 -0.42 -11.94
C ALA A 77 -15.27 1.04 -11.63
N SER A 78 -16.10 1.77 -10.88
CA SER A 78 -15.86 3.18 -10.56
C SER A 78 -14.61 3.40 -9.68
N LEU A 79 -14.31 2.50 -8.75
CA LEU A 79 -13.11 2.57 -7.89
C LEU A 79 -11.81 2.50 -8.69
N PRO A 80 -11.54 1.42 -9.45
CA PRO A 80 -10.30 1.29 -10.22
C PRO A 80 -10.20 2.34 -11.33
N LEU A 81 -11.32 2.71 -11.98
CA LEU A 81 -11.30 3.78 -12.98
C LEU A 81 -11.01 5.15 -12.35
N GLY A 82 -11.61 5.46 -11.21
CA GLY A 82 -11.34 6.70 -10.47
C GLY A 82 -9.90 6.78 -9.98
N LEU A 83 -9.37 5.67 -9.45
CA LEU A 83 -7.97 5.58 -9.03
C LEU A 83 -7.01 5.71 -10.21
N ALA A 84 -7.27 5.03 -11.33
CA ALA A 84 -6.46 5.14 -12.54
C ALA A 84 -6.45 6.58 -13.09
N LEU A 85 -7.61 7.24 -13.13
CA LEU A 85 -7.72 8.63 -13.56
C LEU A 85 -6.97 9.58 -12.62
N CYS A 86 -7.12 9.39 -11.30
CA CYS A 86 -6.42 10.18 -10.30
C CYS A 86 -4.90 10.04 -10.42
N LEU A 87 -4.38 8.82 -10.56
CA LEU A 87 -2.96 8.55 -10.75
C LEU A 87 -2.44 9.14 -12.08
N PHE A 88 -3.23 9.03 -13.15
CA PHE A 88 -2.86 9.60 -14.45
C PHE A 88 -2.76 11.12 -14.40
N LEU A 89 -3.76 11.80 -13.81
CA LEU A 89 -3.75 13.26 -13.63
C LEU A 89 -2.60 13.70 -12.70
N THR A 90 -2.38 12.98 -11.61
CA THR A 90 -1.28 13.25 -10.67
C THR A 90 0.08 13.09 -11.36
N GLY A 91 0.23 12.04 -12.17
CA GLY A 91 1.44 11.81 -12.99
C GLY A 91 1.70 12.92 -13.99
N LEU A 92 0.66 13.41 -14.67
CA LEU A 92 0.78 14.43 -15.71
C LEU A 92 1.10 15.82 -15.14
N PHE A 93 0.38 16.24 -14.09
CA PHE A 93 0.46 17.61 -13.58
C PHE A 93 1.41 17.76 -12.38
N PHE A 94 1.42 16.80 -11.45
CA PHE A 94 2.09 16.95 -10.16
C PHE A 94 3.44 16.23 -10.08
N ALA A 95 3.66 15.13 -10.81
CA ALA A 95 4.90 14.36 -10.69
C ALA A 95 6.15 15.17 -11.08
N LYS A 96 6.10 15.94 -12.18
CA LYS A 96 7.24 16.75 -12.64
C LYS A 96 7.65 17.86 -11.66
N PRO A 97 6.75 18.73 -11.17
CA PRO A 97 7.14 19.74 -10.18
C PRO A 97 7.56 19.12 -8.84
N MET A 98 6.89 18.05 -8.39
CA MET A 98 7.23 17.37 -7.14
C MET A 98 8.62 16.73 -7.17
N ASN A 99 8.96 16.03 -8.26
CA ASN A 99 10.30 15.44 -8.41
C ASN A 99 11.42 16.49 -8.46
N ARG A 100 11.15 17.70 -8.97
CA ARG A 100 12.15 18.78 -9.00
C ARG A 100 12.45 19.39 -7.63
N MET A 101 11.54 19.26 -6.66
CA MET A 101 11.74 19.76 -5.30
C MET A 101 12.62 18.82 -4.44
N GLY A 102 12.95 17.63 -4.94
CA GLY A 102 13.84 16.70 -4.25
C GLY A 102 13.31 16.26 -2.87
N LEU A 103 11.99 16.19 -2.72
CA LEU A 103 11.31 15.81 -1.48
C LEU A 103 11.59 14.35 -1.14
N MET A 104 11.80 14.07 0.14
CA MET A 104 11.97 12.72 0.66
C MET A 104 10.63 12.13 1.10
N THR A 105 9.74 12.97 1.60
CA THR A 105 8.41 12.58 2.09
C THR A 105 7.34 13.56 1.57
N LEU A 106 6.08 13.14 1.61
CA LEU A 106 4.95 14.03 1.30
C LEU A 106 4.84 15.24 2.26
N PRO A 107 5.05 15.11 3.59
CA PRO A 107 5.04 16.26 4.49
C PRO A 107 6.11 17.31 4.21
N ASP A 108 7.26 16.93 3.64
CA ASP A 108 8.30 17.89 3.23
C ASP A 108 7.78 18.91 2.20
N PHE A 109 6.78 18.55 1.39
CA PHE A 109 6.14 19.49 0.50
C PHE A 109 5.50 20.66 1.26
N TYR A 110 4.84 20.36 2.38
CA TYR A 110 4.20 21.39 3.22
C TYR A 110 5.23 22.28 3.91
N ARG A 111 6.43 21.74 4.21
CA ARG A 111 7.56 22.53 4.70
C ARG A 111 8.04 23.55 3.68
N VAL A 112 8.24 23.12 2.43
CA VAL A 112 8.76 23.98 1.35
C VAL A 112 7.76 25.06 0.97
N LYS A 113 6.46 24.75 1.00
CA LYS A 113 5.41 25.66 0.53
C LYS A 113 4.79 26.55 1.62
N TYR A 114 4.73 26.10 2.87
CA TYR A 114 4.00 26.80 3.94
C TYR A 114 4.89 27.15 5.13
N SER A 115 5.21 26.17 5.98
CA SER A 115 6.04 26.36 7.18
C SER A 115 6.36 25.02 7.86
N ARG A 116 7.33 25.01 8.79
CA ARG A 116 7.64 23.85 9.64
C ARG A 116 6.47 23.42 10.54
N LEU A 117 5.62 24.35 10.97
CA LEU A 117 4.47 24.02 11.82
C LEU A 117 3.43 23.22 11.02
N THR A 118 3.21 23.61 9.76
CA THR A 118 2.32 22.89 8.84
C THR A 118 2.86 21.51 8.48
N GLU A 119 4.16 21.36 8.29
CA GLU A 119 4.84 20.05 8.13
C GLU A 119 4.57 19.12 9.31
N PHE A 120 4.73 19.62 10.55
CA PHE A 120 4.51 18.81 11.75
C PHE A 120 3.05 18.35 11.87
N ILE A 121 2.09 19.27 11.71
CA ILE A 121 0.67 18.93 11.77
C ILE A 121 0.28 17.94 10.66
N SER A 122 0.72 18.18 9.43
CA SER A 122 0.43 17.28 8.30
C SER A 122 1.05 15.90 8.50
N SER A 123 2.26 15.82 9.06
CA SER A 123 2.90 14.55 9.42
C SER A 123 2.08 13.76 10.44
N ILE A 124 1.59 14.41 11.51
CA ILE A 124 0.72 13.76 12.51
C ILE A 124 -0.56 13.23 11.87
N ILE A 125 -1.24 14.06 11.07
CA ILE A 125 -2.49 13.66 10.40
C ILE A 125 -2.25 12.49 9.45
N MET A 126 -1.14 12.49 8.72
CA MET A 126 -0.76 11.38 7.84
C MET A 126 -0.52 10.10 8.63
N VAL A 127 0.27 10.15 9.71
CA VAL A 127 0.53 8.97 10.56
C VAL A 127 -0.78 8.40 11.11
N LEU A 128 -1.68 9.25 11.60
CA LEU A 128 -2.98 8.82 12.09
C LEU A 128 -3.84 8.20 10.97
N SER A 129 -3.90 8.84 9.80
CA SER A 129 -4.63 8.30 8.64
C SER A 129 -4.11 6.94 8.21
N PHE A 130 -2.78 6.76 8.17
CA PHE A 130 -2.15 5.48 7.87
C PHE A 130 -2.43 4.42 8.94
N ALA A 131 -2.49 4.80 10.21
CA ALA A 131 -2.85 3.87 11.28
C ALA A 131 -4.30 3.34 11.11
N PHE A 132 -5.25 4.20 10.75
CA PHE A 132 -6.62 3.76 10.43
C PHE A 132 -6.68 2.87 9.20
N LEU A 133 -5.94 3.22 8.15
CA LEU A 133 -5.85 2.41 6.93
C LEU A 133 -5.25 1.03 7.22
N LEU A 134 -4.20 0.97 8.04
CA LEU A 134 -3.58 -0.28 8.47
C LEU A 134 -4.57 -1.12 9.31
N ALA A 135 -5.27 -0.50 10.25
CA ALA A 135 -6.30 -1.18 11.05
C ALA A 135 -7.39 -1.78 10.15
N GLY A 136 -7.89 -1.04 9.15
CA GLY A 136 -8.86 -1.55 8.18
C GLY A 136 -8.32 -2.74 7.38
N ASN A 137 -7.07 -2.67 6.93
CA ASN A 137 -6.41 -3.78 6.22
C ASN A 137 -6.21 -5.02 7.09
N LEU A 138 -5.90 -4.86 8.38
CA LEU A 138 -5.79 -5.96 9.33
C LEU A 138 -7.14 -6.64 9.57
N VAL A 139 -8.21 -5.86 9.74
CA VAL A 139 -9.58 -6.39 9.91
C VAL A 139 -10.05 -7.13 8.66
N ALA A 140 -9.89 -6.50 7.49
CA ALA A 140 -10.21 -7.10 6.19
C ALA A 140 -9.42 -8.40 5.96
N GLY A 141 -8.12 -8.37 6.23
CA GLY A 141 -7.26 -9.55 6.16
C GLY A 141 -7.72 -10.65 7.11
N GLY A 142 -7.96 -10.33 8.38
CA GLY A 142 -8.47 -11.29 9.37
C GLY A 142 -9.78 -11.95 8.95
N TYR A 143 -10.70 -11.18 8.34
CA TYR A 143 -11.97 -11.68 7.82
C TYR A 143 -11.78 -12.64 6.63
N LEU A 144 -10.84 -12.34 5.73
CA LEU A 144 -10.47 -13.23 4.62
C LEU A 144 -9.90 -14.56 5.16
N PHE A 145 -8.95 -14.49 6.10
CA PHE A 145 -8.37 -15.69 6.71
C PHE A 145 -9.42 -16.54 7.44
N GLN A 146 -10.35 -15.91 8.15
CA GLN A 146 -11.45 -16.62 8.80
C GLN A 146 -12.35 -17.35 7.79
N ASN A 147 -12.75 -16.70 6.71
CA ASN A 147 -13.62 -17.29 5.69
C ASN A 147 -12.94 -18.39 4.88
N PHE A 148 -11.68 -18.20 4.50
CA PHE A 148 -10.98 -19.13 3.60
C PHE A 148 -10.22 -20.25 4.32
N LEU A 149 -9.66 -20.00 5.51
CA LEU A 149 -8.86 -20.99 6.24
C LEU A 149 -9.61 -21.58 7.44
N GLY A 150 -10.77 -21.04 7.82
CA GLY A 150 -11.50 -21.45 9.02
C GLY A 150 -10.74 -21.17 10.34
N THR A 151 -9.68 -20.36 10.28
CA THR A 151 -8.88 -19.96 11.46
C THR A 151 -9.62 -18.91 12.29
N SER A 152 -9.35 -18.86 13.60
CA SER A 152 -9.89 -17.81 14.46
C SER A 152 -9.45 -16.42 13.97
N TYR A 153 -10.38 -15.47 13.94
CA TYR A 153 -10.17 -14.07 13.52
C TYR A 153 -8.92 -13.45 14.19
N THR A 154 -8.70 -13.72 15.47
CA THR A 154 -7.55 -13.22 16.24
C THR A 154 -6.23 -13.81 15.75
N ALA A 155 -6.22 -15.08 15.35
CA ALA A 155 -5.03 -15.73 14.80
C ALA A 155 -4.72 -15.23 13.38
N GLY A 156 -5.76 -14.95 12.58
CA GLY A 156 -5.63 -14.32 11.27
C GLY A 156 -5.02 -12.93 11.35
N ILE A 157 -5.46 -12.10 12.31
CA ILE A 157 -4.88 -10.77 12.53
C ILE A 157 -3.42 -10.88 13.00
N MET A 158 -3.11 -11.75 13.96
CA MET A 158 -1.74 -11.90 14.46
C MET A 158 -0.75 -12.44 13.42
N LEU A 159 -1.23 -13.16 12.40
CA LEU A 159 -0.38 -13.62 11.30
C LEU A 159 -0.09 -12.51 10.26
N ILE A 160 -0.94 -11.49 10.16
CA ILE A 160 -0.82 -10.40 9.18
C ILE A 160 -0.13 -9.17 9.80
N ALA A 161 -0.35 -8.92 11.09
CA ALA A 161 0.25 -7.81 11.84
C ALA A 161 1.76 -7.97 12.01
#